data_AF-A0A3P5XLJ8-F1
#
_entry.id   AF-A0A3P5XLJ8-F1
#
_cell.length_a   1.000
_cell.length_b   1.000
_cell.length_c   1.000
_cell.angle_alpha   90.00
_cell.angle_beta   90.00
_cell.angle_gamma   90.00
#
_symmetry.space_group_name_H-M   'P 1'
#
loop_
_entity.id
_entity.type
_entity.pdbx_description
1 polymer ?
#
loop_
_entity_poly.entity_id
_entity_poly.type
_entity_poly.pdbx_seq_one_letter_code
_entity_poly.pdbx_strand_id
1 'polypeptide(L)'
;MERISWDQFFMAQCHLLAVRSTCTRLAVGATIVRDNRIIAGGYNGSISGGDHCIDHGCYVVGGHCVRTIHAEMNALLQCSKYGIPVGESTLYVTHFPCLQCSKAIIQAGIRHVIYAKDYKNDDYAIRLFEQSGITLQHIPFNEKNVDFSSERKLALLNEMIEKMQALGAEDEELAPYMKRVNELFEI
;
A
#
# COMPACT_ATOMS: atom_id res chain seq x y z
N MET A 1 21.12 -0.85 -12.72
CA MET A 1 19.89 -1.41 -12.13
C MET A 1 20.16 -1.68 -10.66
N GLU A 2 19.63 -0.83 -9.78
CA GLU A 2 19.75 -1.02 -8.33
C GLU A 2 18.67 -2.01 -7.86
N ARG A 3 19.04 -2.93 -6.98
CA ARG A 3 18.11 -3.94 -6.47
C ARG A 3 17.30 -3.34 -5.33
N ILE A 4 15.98 -3.35 -5.46
CA ILE A 4 15.08 -2.86 -4.40
C ILE A 4 15.21 -3.70 -3.13
N SER A 5 15.01 -3.07 -1.97
CA SER A 5 15.02 -3.78 -0.68
C SER A 5 13.84 -4.75 -0.57
N TRP A 6 13.94 -5.71 0.35
CA TRP A 6 12.83 -6.63 0.63
C TRP A 6 11.57 -5.90 1.08
N ASP A 7 11.69 -4.90 1.95
CA ASP A 7 10.53 -4.13 2.42
C ASP A 7 9.83 -3.41 1.25
N GLN A 8 10.61 -2.79 0.36
CA GLN A 8 10.05 -2.11 -0.82
C GLN A 8 9.43 -3.11 -1.80
N PHE A 9 10.03 -4.29 -1.97
CA PHE A 9 9.44 -5.36 -2.78
C PHE A 9 8.10 -5.82 -2.21
N PHE A 10 8.01 -6.14 -0.92
CA PHE A 10 6.74 -6.60 -0.33
C PHE A 10 5.70 -5.49 -0.26
N MET A 11 6.12 -4.25 -0.01
CA MET A 11 5.22 -3.10 -0.05
C MET A 11 4.69 -2.84 -1.46
N ALA A 12 5.51 -2.98 -2.50
CA ALA A 12 5.05 -2.92 -3.89
C ALA A 12 3.95 -3.95 -4.18
N GLN A 13 4.09 -5.18 -3.65
CA GLN A 13 3.06 -6.20 -3.78
C GLN A 13 1.76 -5.80 -3.07
N CYS A 14 1.84 -5.16 -1.90
CA CYS A 14 0.67 -4.63 -1.21
C CYS A 14 -0.02 -3.54 -2.05
N HIS A 15 0.74 -2.61 -2.65
CA HIS A 15 0.18 -1.59 -3.53
C HIS A 15 -0.45 -2.19 -4.79
N LEU A 16 0.16 -3.21 -5.39
CA LEU A 16 -0.41 -3.95 -6.51
C LEU A 16 -1.74 -4.63 -6.13
N LEU A 17 -1.80 -5.26 -4.96
CA LEU A 17 -3.04 -5.84 -4.44
C LEU A 17 -4.12 -4.79 -4.23
N ALA A 18 -3.75 -3.61 -3.69
CA ALA A 18 -4.68 -2.51 -3.44
C ALA A 18 -5.39 -2.03 -4.70
N VAL A 19 -4.78 -2.15 -5.90
CA VAL A 19 -5.41 -1.80 -7.19
C VAL A 19 -6.64 -2.65 -7.48
N ARG A 20 -6.79 -3.82 -6.85
CA ARG A 20 -8.00 -4.66 -6.95
C ARG A 20 -9.10 -4.30 -5.95
N SER A 21 -8.86 -3.33 -5.06
CA SER A 21 -9.87 -2.88 -4.10
C SER A 21 -11.13 -2.42 -4.80
N THR A 22 -12.27 -2.78 -4.22
CA THR A 22 -13.58 -2.32 -4.71
C THR A 22 -14.20 -1.28 -3.78
N CYS A 23 -13.44 -0.72 -2.84
CA CYS A 23 -13.92 0.35 -1.95
C CYS A 23 -13.50 1.71 -2.49
N THR A 24 -14.48 2.59 -2.75
CA THR A 24 -14.22 3.93 -3.30
C THR A 24 -13.67 4.92 -2.26
N ARG A 25 -13.67 4.58 -0.97
CA ARG A 25 -13.19 5.44 0.12
C ARG A 25 -11.70 5.29 0.40
N LEU A 26 -11.18 4.06 0.28
CA LEU A 26 -9.79 3.74 0.56
C LEU A 26 -9.45 2.40 -0.09
N ALA A 27 -8.38 2.38 -0.89
CA ALA A 27 -7.82 1.16 -1.45
C ALA A 27 -6.67 0.68 -0.57
N VAL A 28 -6.82 -0.52 0.00
CA VAL A 28 -5.85 -1.12 0.91
C VAL A 28 -5.46 -2.48 0.37
N GLY A 29 -4.16 -2.77 0.38
CA GLY A 29 -3.61 -4.10 0.16
C GLY A 29 -2.71 -4.52 1.31
N ALA A 30 -2.63 -5.83 1.54
CA ALA A 30 -1.84 -6.46 2.58
C ALA A 30 -1.22 -7.78 2.09
N THR A 31 -0.03 -8.10 2.56
CA THR A 31 0.70 -9.33 2.22
C THR A 31 1.28 -9.92 3.49
N ILE A 32 1.14 -11.23 3.68
CA ILE A 32 1.80 -11.97 4.76
C ILE A 32 3.01 -12.69 4.20
N VAL A 33 4.15 -12.52 4.86
CA VAL A 33 5.46 -13.01 4.43
C VAL A 33 6.11 -13.83 5.54
N ARG A 34 6.70 -14.97 5.18
CA ARG A 34 7.56 -15.77 6.05
C ARG A 34 8.80 -16.19 5.27
N ASP A 35 9.99 -16.07 5.86
CA ASP A 35 11.26 -16.43 5.22
C ASP A 35 11.45 -15.78 3.84
N ASN A 36 11.09 -14.49 3.72
CA ASN A 36 11.06 -13.73 2.46
C ASN A 36 10.21 -14.37 1.34
N ARG A 37 9.23 -15.19 1.70
CA ARG A 37 8.24 -15.77 0.78
C ARG A 37 6.85 -15.30 1.14
N ILE A 38 6.09 -14.90 0.13
CA ILE A 38 4.69 -14.52 0.28
C ILE A 38 3.88 -15.79 0.52
N ILE A 39 3.09 -15.81 1.60
CA ILE A 39 2.21 -16.93 1.94
C ILE A 39 0.73 -16.60 1.77
N ALA A 40 0.36 -15.32 1.85
CA ALA A 40 -0.99 -14.84 1.56
C ALA A 40 -1.02 -13.37 1.18
N GLY A 41 -2.11 -12.96 0.52
CA GLY A 41 -2.36 -11.57 0.17
C GLY A 41 -3.83 -11.23 0.31
N GLY A 42 -4.13 -9.96 0.48
CA GLY A 42 -5.49 -9.47 0.58
C GLY A 42 -5.59 -8.02 0.10
N TYR A 43 -6.78 -7.66 -0.34
CA TYR A 43 -7.19 -6.29 -0.57
C TYR A 43 -8.57 -6.09 0.03
N ASN A 44 -8.95 -4.85 0.34
CA ASN A 44 -10.27 -4.62 0.91
C ASN A 44 -11.38 -4.69 -0.17
N GLY A 45 -12.39 -5.50 0.09
CA GLY A 45 -13.46 -5.80 -0.87
C GLY A 45 -14.63 -6.50 -0.20
N SER A 46 -15.77 -6.58 -0.90
CA SER A 46 -16.94 -7.31 -0.40
C SER A 46 -16.66 -8.81 -0.25
N ILE A 47 -17.55 -9.51 0.44
CA ILE A 47 -17.54 -10.98 0.45
C ILE A 47 -17.63 -11.51 -0.98
N SER A 48 -17.09 -12.71 -1.22
CA SER A 48 -17.22 -13.36 -2.52
C SER A 48 -18.69 -13.57 -2.89
N GLY A 49 -19.09 -13.08 -4.06
CA GLY A 49 -20.47 -13.17 -4.56
C GLY A 49 -21.44 -12.12 -3.98
N GLY A 50 -20.98 -11.20 -3.13
CA GLY A 50 -21.78 -10.08 -2.65
C GLY A 50 -21.59 -8.81 -3.47
N ASP A 51 -22.44 -7.81 -3.21
CA ASP A 51 -22.36 -6.49 -3.84
C ASP A 51 -21.04 -5.79 -3.53
N HIS A 52 -20.40 -5.18 -4.52
CA HIS A 52 -19.20 -4.36 -4.33
C HIS A 52 -19.56 -2.88 -4.16
N CYS A 53 -18.69 -2.12 -3.47
CA CYS A 53 -18.93 -0.68 -3.30
C CYS A 53 -18.84 0.10 -4.62
N ILE A 54 -18.11 -0.41 -5.62
CA ILE A 54 -18.03 0.25 -6.94
C ILE A 54 -19.37 0.20 -7.68
N ASP A 55 -20.18 -0.82 -7.42
CA ASP A 55 -21.46 -1.04 -8.10
C ASP A 55 -22.63 -0.41 -7.32
N HIS A 56 -22.63 -0.56 -5.99
CA HIS A 56 -23.77 -0.20 -5.13
C HIS A 56 -23.44 0.87 -4.08
N GLY A 57 -22.27 1.48 -4.17
CA GLY A 57 -21.79 2.43 -3.16
C GLY A 57 -21.35 1.76 -1.85
N CYS A 58 -20.62 2.54 -1.05
CA CYS A 58 -20.19 2.08 0.28
C CYS A 58 -21.39 1.94 1.22
N TYR A 59 -21.48 0.83 1.94
CA TYR A 59 -22.43 0.70 3.03
C TYR A 59 -21.79 1.24 4.32
N VAL A 60 -22.22 2.42 4.76
CA VAL A 60 -21.55 3.18 5.83
C VAL A 60 -22.36 3.13 7.12
N VAL A 61 -21.71 2.72 8.21
CA VAL A 61 -22.26 2.74 9.58
C VAL A 61 -21.23 3.41 10.48
N GLY A 62 -21.66 4.42 11.26
CA GLY A 62 -20.77 5.16 12.16
C GLY A 62 -19.58 5.83 11.47
N GLY A 63 -19.72 6.23 10.19
CA GLY A 63 -18.63 6.85 9.41
C GLY A 63 -17.64 5.86 8.76
N HIS A 64 -17.80 4.55 9.01
CA HIS A 64 -16.96 3.48 8.46
C HIS A 64 -17.72 2.66 7.42
N CYS A 65 -17.04 2.28 6.33
CA CYS A 65 -17.62 1.34 5.36
C CYS A 65 -17.56 -0.07 5.94
N VAL A 66 -18.72 -0.70 6.13
CA VAL A 66 -18.85 -2.05 6.69
C VAL A 66 -19.13 -3.12 5.63
N ARG A 67 -19.25 -2.72 4.35
CA ARG A 67 -19.43 -3.66 3.23
C ARG A 67 -18.19 -4.51 2.99
N THR A 68 -17.00 -3.94 3.22
CA THR A 68 -15.73 -4.57 2.85
C THR A 68 -15.12 -5.34 4.00
N ILE A 69 -14.65 -6.55 3.71
CA ILE A 69 -13.59 -7.18 4.51
C ILE A 69 -12.30 -6.42 4.23
N HIS A 70 -11.55 -6.10 5.28
CA HIS A 70 -10.29 -5.36 5.19
C HIS A 70 -9.18 -6.22 4.58
N ALA A 71 -8.14 -5.58 4.06
CA ALA A 71 -7.07 -6.27 3.34
C ALA A 71 -6.31 -7.26 4.24
N GLU A 72 -6.00 -6.82 5.46
CA GLU A 72 -5.32 -7.58 6.51
C GLU A 72 -6.13 -8.83 6.87
N MET A 73 -7.45 -8.65 7.04
CA MET A 73 -8.37 -9.74 7.31
C MET A 73 -8.47 -10.71 6.15
N ASN A 74 -8.55 -10.23 4.91
CA ASN A 74 -8.57 -11.11 3.74
C ASN A 74 -7.29 -11.95 3.63
N ALA A 75 -6.12 -11.37 3.95
CA ALA A 75 -4.86 -12.12 3.98
C ALA A 75 -4.87 -13.20 5.10
N LEU A 76 -5.34 -12.88 6.31
CA LEU A 76 -5.49 -13.86 7.40
C LEU A 76 -6.53 -14.95 7.07
N LEU A 77 -7.66 -14.58 6.48
CA LEU A 77 -8.72 -15.51 6.07
C LEU A 77 -8.25 -16.44 4.96
N GLN A 78 -7.40 -15.98 4.03
CA GLN A 78 -6.75 -16.85 3.05
C GLN A 78 -5.93 -17.94 3.74
N CYS A 79 -5.10 -17.56 4.72
CA CYS A 79 -4.33 -18.54 5.49
C CYS A 79 -5.22 -19.54 6.22
N SER A 80 -6.27 -19.05 6.89
CA SER A 80 -7.24 -19.91 7.58
C SER A 80 -7.94 -20.88 6.62
N LYS A 81 -8.39 -20.40 5.46
CA LYS A 81 -9.08 -21.20 4.44
C LYS A 81 -8.22 -22.35 3.90
N TYR A 82 -6.91 -22.11 3.75
CA TYR A 82 -5.98 -23.10 3.19
C TYR A 82 -5.13 -23.83 4.23
N GLY A 83 -5.40 -23.62 5.54
CA GLY A 83 -4.65 -24.28 6.61
C GLY A 83 -3.18 -23.87 6.68
N ILE A 84 -2.84 -22.65 6.26
CA ILE A 84 -1.48 -22.12 6.27
C ILE A 84 -1.25 -21.46 7.65
N PRO A 85 -0.30 -21.97 8.47
CA PRO A 85 0.02 -21.31 9.73
C PRO A 85 0.54 -19.90 9.47
N VAL A 86 0.25 -18.93 10.35
CA VAL A 86 0.71 -17.52 10.23
C VAL A 86 1.68 -17.09 11.34
N GLY A 87 1.97 -17.95 12.31
CA GLY A 87 2.94 -17.66 13.36
C GLY A 87 4.31 -17.22 12.83
N GLU A 88 4.99 -16.34 13.58
CA GLU A 88 6.36 -15.89 13.27
C GLU A 88 6.51 -15.25 11.88
N SER A 89 5.43 -14.65 11.36
CA SER A 89 5.41 -14.00 10.04
C SER A 89 5.36 -12.48 10.15
N THR A 90 5.68 -11.82 9.04
CA THR A 90 5.56 -10.37 8.88
C THR A 90 4.36 -10.04 8.01
N LEU A 91 3.53 -9.10 8.45
CA LEU A 91 2.45 -8.53 7.66
C LEU A 91 2.88 -7.17 7.12
N TYR A 92 2.87 -7.02 5.80
CA TYR A 92 3.01 -5.74 5.12
C TYR A 92 1.62 -5.22 4.74
N VAL A 93 1.38 -3.92 4.90
CA VAL A 93 0.09 -3.30 4.57
C VAL A 93 0.28 -1.86 4.07
N THR A 94 -0.51 -1.46 3.07
CA THR A 94 -0.43 -0.09 2.53
C THR A 94 -0.80 1.02 3.53
N HIS A 95 -1.62 0.73 4.54
CA HIS A 95 -2.13 1.68 5.53
C HIS A 95 -2.12 1.06 6.93
N PHE A 96 -1.92 1.87 7.96
CA PHE A 96 -1.97 1.41 9.34
C PHE A 96 -3.28 0.62 9.63
N PRO A 97 -3.20 -0.56 10.26
CA PRO A 97 -4.36 -1.42 10.46
C PRO A 97 -5.36 -0.80 11.45
N CYS A 98 -6.66 -0.92 11.15
CA CYS A 98 -7.69 -0.47 12.08
C CYS A 98 -7.68 -1.33 13.37
N LEU A 99 -8.25 -0.84 14.46
CA LEU A 99 -8.27 -1.53 15.75
C LEU A 99 -8.72 -3.01 15.68
N GLN A 100 -9.71 -3.34 14.84
CA GLN A 100 -10.16 -4.73 14.69
C GLN A 100 -9.14 -5.60 13.95
N CYS A 101 -8.51 -5.07 12.90
CA CYS A 101 -7.43 -5.75 12.20
C CYS A 101 -6.22 -5.93 13.11
N SER A 102 -5.84 -4.90 13.88
CA SER A 102 -4.73 -4.98 14.83
C SER A 102 -4.93 -6.09 15.86
N LYS A 103 -6.12 -6.19 16.47
CA LYS A 103 -6.47 -7.29 17.38
C LYS A 103 -6.36 -8.66 16.71
N ALA A 104 -6.87 -8.80 15.48
CA ALA A 104 -6.81 -10.06 14.73
C ALA A 104 -5.38 -10.45 14.37
N ILE A 105 -4.56 -9.49 13.93
CA ILE A 105 -3.14 -9.68 13.62
C ILE A 105 -2.38 -10.17 14.85
N ILE A 106 -2.58 -9.50 15.99
CA ILE A 106 -1.97 -9.87 17.28
C ILE A 106 -2.35 -11.31 17.65
N GLN A 107 -3.66 -11.60 17.67
CA GLN A 107 -4.17 -12.89 18.10
C GLN A 107 -3.78 -14.04 17.14
N ALA A 108 -3.55 -13.74 15.87
CA ALA A 108 -3.11 -14.71 14.88
C ALA A 108 -1.64 -15.14 15.07
N GLY A 109 -0.83 -14.38 15.82
CA GLY A 109 0.58 -14.70 16.08
C GLY A 109 1.56 -14.13 15.05
N ILE A 110 1.16 -13.11 14.29
CA ILE A 110 2.09 -12.28 13.50
C ILE A 110 3.08 -11.60 14.45
N ARG A 111 4.35 -11.43 14.05
CA ARG A 111 5.40 -10.83 14.90
C ARG A 111 5.85 -9.45 14.48
N HIS A 112 5.66 -9.13 13.20
CA HIS A 112 6.07 -7.86 12.63
C HIS A 112 4.95 -7.31 11.75
N VAL A 113 4.66 -6.02 11.89
CA VAL A 113 3.72 -5.27 11.05
C VAL A 113 4.44 -4.09 10.45
N ILE A 114 4.50 -4.05 9.13
CA ILE A 114 5.13 -2.99 8.36
C ILE A 114 4.06 -2.29 7.54
N TYR A 115 3.95 -0.97 7.68
CA TYR A 115 2.93 -0.19 7.01
C TYR A 115 3.49 1.02 6.24
N ALA A 116 2.85 1.42 5.15
CA ALA A 116 3.35 2.53 4.29
C ALA A 116 2.77 3.91 4.62
N LYS A 117 1.49 3.98 5.02
CA LYS A 117 0.81 5.25 5.33
C LYS A 117 0.17 5.19 6.71
N ASP A 118 0.37 6.23 7.51
CA ASP A 118 -0.47 6.45 8.68
C ASP A 118 -1.92 6.65 8.23
N TYR A 119 -2.84 6.05 8.98
CA TYR A 119 -4.26 6.15 8.67
C TYR A 119 -5.04 6.26 9.96
N LYS A 120 -5.27 7.52 10.41
CA LYS A 120 -6.10 7.84 11.59
C LYS A 120 -5.86 6.86 12.74
N ASN A 121 -4.59 6.70 13.11
CA ASN A 121 -4.13 5.62 13.98
C ASN A 121 -4.89 5.69 15.31
N ASP A 122 -5.45 4.56 15.72
CA ASP A 122 -6.15 4.44 16.99
C ASP A 122 -5.13 4.22 18.10
N ASP A 123 -5.07 5.13 19.08
CA ASP A 123 -4.11 5.05 20.20
C ASP A 123 -4.19 3.72 20.96
N TYR A 124 -5.38 3.11 21.03
CA TYR A 124 -5.53 1.81 21.65
C TYR A 124 -4.92 0.69 20.81
N ALA A 125 -4.99 0.77 19.48
CA ALA A 125 -4.34 -0.19 18.60
C ALA A 125 -2.81 -0.15 18.76
N ILE A 126 -2.22 1.05 18.87
CA ILE A 126 -0.78 1.22 19.13
C ILE A 126 -0.40 0.56 20.47
N ARG A 127 -1.13 0.88 21.55
CA ARG A 127 -0.89 0.27 22.87
C ARG A 127 -1.00 -1.26 22.85
N LEU A 128 -1.94 -1.81 22.08
CA LEU A 128 -2.08 -3.27 21.95
C LEU A 128 -0.87 -3.90 21.26
N PHE A 129 -0.33 -3.27 20.21
CA PHE A 129 0.89 -3.76 19.56
C PHE A 129 2.08 -3.73 20.54
N GLU A 130 2.26 -2.62 21.26
CA GLU A 130 3.31 -2.48 22.29
C GLU A 130 3.20 -3.56 23.37
N GLN A 131 2.00 -3.79 23.91
CA GLN A 131 1.75 -4.81 24.93
C GLN A 131 1.99 -6.25 24.44
N SER A 132 1.72 -6.50 23.15
CA SER A 132 1.89 -7.83 22.55
C SER A 132 3.33 -8.17 22.19
N GLY A 133 4.25 -7.20 22.24
CA GLY A 133 5.65 -7.37 21.80
C GLY A 133 5.82 -7.52 20.28
N ILE A 134 4.80 -7.19 19.49
CA ILE A 134 4.89 -7.16 18.02
C ILE A 134 5.67 -5.92 17.60
N THR A 135 6.61 -6.09 16.67
CA THR A 135 7.33 -4.95 16.07
C THR A 135 6.42 -4.24 15.07
N LEU A 136 6.25 -2.95 15.26
CA LEU A 136 5.53 -2.07 14.34
C LEU A 136 6.54 -1.14 13.66
N GLN A 137 6.55 -1.07 12.33
CA GLN A 137 7.45 -0.19 11.59
C GLN A 137 6.73 0.55 10.45
N HIS A 138 6.96 1.85 10.38
CA HIS A 138 6.53 2.67 9.26
C HIS A 138 7.62 2.69 8.18
N ILE A 139 7.31 2.18 6.99
CA ILE A 139 8.19 2.22 5.82
C ILE A 139 7.38 2.76 4.64
N PRO A 140 7.50 4.05 4.30
CA PRO A 140 6.85 4.63 3.13
C PRO A 140 7.22 3.88 1.85
N PHE A 141 6.25 3.69 0.96
CA PHE A 141 6.50 3.07 -0.34
C PHE A 141 7.13 4.09 -1.29
N ASN A 142 8.27 3.73 -1.89
CA ASN A 142 8.91 4.52 -2.93
C ASN A 142 8.45 4.00 -4.31
N GLU A 143 7.59 4.76 -4.96
CA GLU A 143 6.97 4.37 -6.24
C GLU A 143 7.99 4.24 -7.38
N LYS A 144 9.13 4.93 -7.32
CA LYS A 144 10.19 4.82 -8.35
C LYS A 144 10.75 3.42 -8.48
N ASN A 145 10.74 2.66 -7.39
CA ASN A 145 11.22 1.28 -7.35
C ASN A 145 10.46 0.36 -8.32
N VAL A 146 9.26 0.76 -8.75
CA VAL A 146 8.42 0.02 -9.70
C VAL A 146 8.02 0.84 -10.93
N ASP A 147 8.58 2.04 -11.13
CA ASP A 147 8.40 2.77 -12.38
C ASP A 147 9.39 2.28 -13.45
N PHE A 148 9.00 1.20 -14.12
CA PHE A 148 9.77 0.58 -15.21
C PHE A 148 9.92 1.47 -16.46
N SER A 149 9.30 2.65 -16.48
CA SER A 149 9.41 3.61 -17.58
C SER A 149 10.02 4.94 -17.15
N SER A 150 10.52 5.05 -15.92
CA SER A 150 11.14 6.26 -15.36
C SER A 150 12.19 6.86 -16.30
N GLU A 151 13.20 6.09 -16.70
CA GLU A 151 14.27 6.56 -17.60
C GLU A 151 13.72 7.07 -18.95
N ARG A 152 12.74 6.36 -19.53
CA ARG A 152 12.12 6.76 -20.82
C ARG A 152 11.29 8.03 -20.69
N LYS A 153 10.57 8.20 -19.59
CA LYS A 153 9.79 9.41 -19.31
C LYS A 153 10.71 10.62 -19.14
N LEU A 154 11.81 10.46 -18.41
CA LEU A 154 12.80 11.52 -18.20
C LEU A 154 13.51 11.90 -19.50
N ALA A 155 13.88 10.91 -20.31
CA ALA A 155 14.48 11.17 -21.62
C ALA A 155 13.53 11.95 -22.54
N LEU A 156 12.27 11.52 -22.65
CA LEU A 156 11.26 12.23 -23.45
C LEU A 156 11.03 13.66 -22.94
N LEU A 157 11.01 13.84 -21.62
CA LEU A 157 10.81 15.15 -21.03
C LEU A 157 11.95 16.10 -21.37
N ASN A 158 13.20 15.67 -21.21
CA ASN A 158 14.37 16.46 -21.57
C ASN A 158 14.37 16.82 -23.05
N GLU A 159 14.05 15.88 -23.94
CA GLU A 159 13.91 16.13 -25.38
C GLU A 159 12.85 17.22 -25.67
N MET A 160 11.71 17.18 -24.98
CA MET A 160 10.66 18.19 -25.13
C MET A 160 11.13 19.57 -24.67
N ILE A 161 11.85 19.67 -23.56
CA ILE A 161 12.38 20.93 -23.02
C ILE A 161 13.39 21.55 -23.99
N GLU A 162 14.35 20.75 -24.47
CA GLU A 162 15.35 21.19 -25.45
C GLU A 162 14.66 21.71 -26.72
N LYS A 163 13.60 21.04 -27.18
CA LYS A 163 12.84 21.46 -28.34
C LYS A 163 12.05 22.75 -28.10
N MET A 164 11.53 22.97 -26.89
CA MET A 164 10.84 24.22 -26.53
C MET A 164 11.82 25.40 -26.47
N GLN A 165 13.00 25.21 -25.87
CA GLN A 165 14.07 26.22 -25.86
C GLN A 165 14.51 26.56 -27.29
N ALA A 166 14.65 25.56 -28.17
CA ALA A 166 14.97 25.78 -29.58
C ALA A 166 13.89 26.56 -30.35
N LEU A 167 12.64 26.56 -29.89
CA LEU A 167 11.53 27.34 -30.43
C LEU A 167 11.39 28.73 -29.79
N GLY A 168 12.30 29.10 -28.89
CA GLY A 168 12.35 30.42 -28.26
C GLY A 168 11.62 30.53 -26.92
N ALA A 169 11.29 29.41 -26.26
CA ALA A 169 10.81 29.46 -24.88
C ALA A 169 11.96 29.85 -23.93
N GLU A 170 11.71 30.86 -23.09
CA GLU A 170 12.69 31.35 -22.11
C GLU A 170 12.74 30.44 -20.87
N ASP A 171 13.91 30.36 -20.22
CA ASP A 171 14.09 29.53 -19.02
C ASP A 171 13.13 29.91 -17.88
N GLU A 172 12.78 31.19 -17.79
CA GLU A 172 11.83 31.72 -16.80
C GLU A 172 10.40 31.17 -17.00
N GLU A 173 10.01 30.93 -18.26
CA GLU A 173 8.73 30.32 -18.62
C GLU A 173 8.71 28.81 -18.38
N LEU A 174 9.86 28.15 -18.53
CA LEU A 174 10.03 26.70 -18.36
C LEU A 174 10.25 26.29 -16.89
N ALA A 175 10.85 27.15 -16.07
CA ALA A 175 11.12 26.92 -14.66
C ALA A 175 9.94 26.35 -13.84
N PRO A 176 8.69 26.87 -13.94
CA PRO A 176 7.57 26.31 -13.19
C PRO A 176 7.22 24.88 -13.63
N TYR A 177 7.40 24.54 -14.91
CA TYR A 177 7.19 23.17 -15.40
C TYR A 177 8.30 22.24 -14.93
N MET A 178 9.56 22.68 -14.98
CA MET A 178 10.71 21.92 -14.47
C MET A 178 10.57 21.60 -12.98
N LYS A 179 10.09 22.57 -12.20
CA LYS A 179 9.80 22.33 -10.78
C LYS A 179 8.76 21.21 -10.59
N ARG A 180 7.66 21.26 -11.34
CA ARG A 180 6.60 20.22 -11.28
C ARG A 180 7.08 18.86 -11.75
N VAL A 181 7.98 18.82 -12.73
CA VAL A 181 8.65 17.58 -13.15
C VAL A 181 9.48 17.04 -12.00
N ASN A 182 10.35 17.85 -11.41
CA ASN A 182 11.18 17.40 -10.30
C ASN A 182 10.32 16.95 -9.12
N GLU A 183 9.16 17.55 -8.88
CA GLU A 183 8.19 17.07 -7.88
C GLU A 183 7.53 15.73 -8.27
N LEU A 184 7.11 15.56 -9.53
CA LEU A 184 6.44 14.33 -10.02
C LEU A 184 7.37 13.13 -10.15
N PHE A 185 8.63 13.39 -10.49
CA PHE A 185 9.66 12.37 -10.68
C PHE A 185 10.64 12.31 -9.50
N GLU A 186 10.46 13.19 -8.49
CA GLU A 186 11.25 13.36 -7.27
C GLU A 186 12.78 13.41 -7.54
N ILE A 187 13.21 14.05 -8.64
CA ILE A 187 14.62 14.16 -9.08
C ILE A 187 15.33 15.32 -8.38
#